data_AF-A0A0D0AB79-F1
#
_entry.id   AF-A0A0D0AB79-F1
#
_cell.length_a   1.000
_cell.length_b   1.000
_cell.length_c   1.000
_cell.angle_alpha   90.00
_cell.angle_beta   90.00
_cell.angle_gamma   90.00
#
_symmetry.space_group_name_H-M   'P 1'
#
loop_
_entity.id
_entity.type
_entity.pdbx_description
1 polymer ?
#
loop_
_entity_poly.entity_id
_entity_poly.type
_entity_poly.pdbx_seq_one_letter_code
_entity_poly.pdbx_strand_id
1 'polypeptide(L)'
;MSRSFLANKRLAHEELSMQKTLRKVRPGKLEQFSSDLCLIAHGIRSACLVDTFAIRDPVSMFSCVLAGLRSKSATFADIVHWYHPSSLQSFIVNSRTLRTLARTLLEDNTAVTYVLLGASPTLVSM
;
A
#
# COMPACT_ATOMS: atom_id res chain seq x y z
N MET A 1 -9.59 -16.79 6.62
CA MET A 1 -8.44 -16.18 5.90
C MET A 1 -7.74 -17.28 5.12
N SER A 2 -7.43 -17.09 3.83
CA SER A 2 -6.80 -18.12 2.98
C SER A 2 -5.37 -18.46 3.45
N ARG A 3 -4.93 -19.71 3.25
CA ARG A 3 -3.53 -20.14 3.51
C ARG A 3 -2.51 -19.28 2.75
N SER A 4 -2.85 -18.84 1.54
CA SER A 4 -1.97 -17.98 0.71
C SER A 4 -1.79 -16.58 1.30
N PHE A 5 -2.79 -16.05 2.01
CA PHE A 5 -2.69 -14.74 2.65
C PHE A 5 -1.68 -14.76 3.79
N LEU A 6 -1.80 -15.75 4.69
CA LEU A 6 -0.91 -15.88 5.85
C LEU A 6 0.55 -16.12 5.44
N ALA A 7 0.77 -16.92 4.38
CA ALA A 7 2.10 -17.13 3.82
C ALA A 7 2.71 -15.83 3.26
N ASN A 8 1.95 -15.10 2.44
CA ASN A 8 2.41 -13.82 1.89
C ASN A 8 2.64 -12.76 2.98
N LYS A 9 1.83 -12.75 4.04
CA LYS A 9 2.01 -11.84 5.17
C LYS A 9 3.33 -12.13 5.89
N ARG A 10 3.66 -13.41 6.08
CA ARG A 10 4.94 -13.81 6.65
C ARG A 10 6.10 -13.36 5.78
N LEU A 11 6.03 -13.58 4.46
CA LEU A 11 7.04 -13.10 3.51
C LEU A 11 7.24 -11.58 3.59
N ALA A 12 6.14 -10.82 3.63
CA ALA A 12 6.16 -9.37 3.81
C ALA A 12 6.88 -8.97 5.11
N HIS A 13 6.50 -9.60 6.22
CA HIS A 13 7.10 -9.32 7.52
C HIS A 13 8.60 -9.64 7.54
N GLU A 14 9.01 -10.77 6.98
CA GLU A 14 10.42 -11.17 6.87
C GLU A 14 11.22 -10.14 6.06
N GLU A 15 10.75 -9.75 4.87
CA GLU A 15 11.45 -8.77 4.03
C GLU A 15 11.57 -7.39 4.69
N LEU A 16 10.51 -6.94 5.35
CA LEU A 16 10.52 -5.68 6.09
C LEU A 16 11.47 -5.73 7.29
N SER A 17 11.52 -6.87 8.00
CA SER A 17 12.41 -7.07 9.15
C SER A 17 13.89 -7.08 8.78
N MET A 18 14.23 -7.43 7.54
CA MET A 18 15.61 -7.38 7.04
C MET A 18 16.12 -5.94 6.86
N GLN A 19 15.21 -4.97 6.72
CA GLN A 19 15.58 -3.57 6.50
C GLN A 19 16.14 -2.92 7.77
N LYS A 20 17.42 -2.50 7.72
CA LYS A 20 18.11 -1.85 8.84
C LYS A 20 17.34 -0.64 9.39
N THR A 21 16.70 0.11 8.50
CA THR A 21 15.90 1.30 8.82
C THR A 21 14.64 0.99 9.64
N LEU A 22 14.12 -0.24 9.57
CA LEU A 22 12.89 -0.65 10.27
C LEU A 22 13.15 -1.42 11.58
N ARG A 23 14.42 -1.74 11.91
CA ARG A 23 14.77 -2.53 13.11
C ARG A 23 14.33 -1.91 14.44
N LYS A 24 14.18 -0.59 14.50
CA LYS A 24 13.74 0.14 15.71
C LYS A 24 12.23 0.34 15.77
N VAL A 25 11.48 -0.11 14.76
CA VAL A 25 10.03 0.02 14.76
C VAL A 25 9.42 -0.96 15.75
N ARG A 26 8.37 -0.52 16.47
CA ARG A 26 7.63 -1.38 17.39
C ARG A 26 7.11 -2.61 16.63
N PRO A 27 7.27 -3.85 17.16
CA PRO A 27 6.85 -5.07 16.46
C PRO A 27 5.41 -5.03 15.95
N GLY A 28 4.47 -4.52 16.76
CA GLY A 28 3.06 -4.42 16.37
C GLY A 28 2.81 -3.50 15.16
N LYS A 29 3.64 -2.47 14.95
CA LYS A 29 3.55 -1.57 13.78
C LYS A 29 4.08 -2.24 12.51
N LEU A 30 5.14 -3.02 12.63
CA LEU A 30 5.68 -3.80 11.51
C LEU A 30 4.69 -4.89 11.07
N GLU A 31 4.07 -5.56 12.04
CA GLU A 31 3.04 -6.58 11.82
C GLU A 31 1.77 -6.00 11.18
N GLN A 32 1.35 -4.82 11.64
CA GLN A 32 0.24 -4.09 11.04
C GLN A 32 0.55 -3.75 9.58
N PHE A 33 1.71 -3.15 9.32
CA PHE A 33 2.09 -2.77 7.95
C PHE A 33 2.25 -3.99 7.02
N SER A 34 2.77 -5.10 7.53
CA SER A 34 2.86 -6.37 6.78
C SER A 34 1.47 -6.89 6.40
N SER A 35 0.49 -6.72 7.29
CA SER A 35 -0.90 -7.06 7.03
C SER A 35 -1.50 -6.14 5.96
N ASP A 36 -1.28 -4.82 6.06
CA ASP A 36 -1.78 -3.84 5.09
C ASP A 36 -1.19 -4.05 3.70
N LEU A 37 0.12 -4.30 3.60
CA LEU A 37 0.81 -4.64 2.35
C LEU A 37 0.20 -5.89 1.71
N CYS A 38 -0.13 -6.91 2.50
CA CYS A 38 -0.82 -8.10 1.98
C CYS A 38 -2.26 -7.84 1.55
N LEU A 39 -3.03 -7.04 2.29
CA LEU A 39 -4.37 -6.64 1.86
C LEU A 39 -4.32 -5.93 0.49
N ILE A 40 -3.29 -5.11 0.26
CA ILE A 40 -3.09 -4.44 -1.02
C ILE A 40 -2.66 -5.42 -2.12
N ALA A 41 -1.74 -6.33 -1.81
CA ALA A 41 -1.26 -7.36 -2.75
C ALA A 41 -2.38 -8.29 -3.24
N HIS A 42 -3.30 -8.66 -2.35
CA HIS A 42 -4.49 -9.46 -2.70
C HIS A 42 -5.63 -8.63 -3.31
N GLY A 43 -5.42 -7.33 -3.54
CA GLY A 43 -6.41 -6.44 -4.17
C GLY A 43 -7.62 -6.11 -3.28
N ILE A 44 -7.57 -6.45 -1.98
CA ILE A 44 -8.62 -6.11 -1.00
C ILE A 44 -8.64 -4.61 -0.73
N ARG A 45 -7.46 -3.96 -0.77
CA ARG A 45 -7.31 -2.51 -0.75
C ARG A 45 -6.51 -2.05 -1.97
N SER A 46 -6.83 -0.90 -2.52
CA SER A 46 -6.09 -0.35 -3.66
C SER A 46 -4.76 0.28 -3.23
N ALA A 47 -4.71 0.89 -2.04
CA ALA A 47 -3.51 1.56 -1.55
C ALA A 47 -3.53 1.74 -0.02
N CYS A 48 -2.36 2.07 0.56
CA CYS A 48 -2.25 2.66 1.89
C CYS A 48 -1.17 3.76 1.92
N LEU A 49 -1.37 4.75 2.80
CA LEU A 49 -0.34 5.71 3.18
C LEU A 49 0.66 5.03 4.12
N VAL A 50 1.95 5.23 3.87
CA VAL A 50 3.03 4.80 4.75
C VAL A 50 3.35 5.96 5.70
N ASP A 51 2.61 6.04 6.80
CA ASP A 51 2.80 7.03 7.88
C ASP A 51 3.49 6.44 9.11
N THR A 52 3.65 5.11 9.13
CA THR A 52 4.05 4.36 10.30
C THR A 52 5.57 4.38 10.52
N PHE A 53 6.34 4.79 9.51
CA PHE A 53 7.81 4.79 9.55
C PHE A 53 8.38 6.16 9.15
N ALA A 54 9.39 6.62 9.90
CA ALA A 54 10.24 7.72 9.47
C ALA A 54 11.41 7.15 8.66
N ILE A 55 11.30 7.16 7.33
CA ILE A 55 12.30 6.57 6.43
C ILE A 55 13.05 7.70 5.73
N ARG A 56 14.38 7.72 5.87
CA ARG A 56 15.25 8.75 5.26
C ARG A 56 15.28 8.66 3.73
N ASP A 57 15.31 7.44 3.20
CA ASP A 57 15.29 7.15 1.76
C ASP A 57 14.19 6.10 1.48
N PRO A 58 12.92 6.54 1.36
CA PRO A 58 11.80 5.63 1.19
C PRO A 58 11.84 4.93 -0.17
N VAL A 59 12.33 5.61 -1.22
CA VAL A 59 12.36 5.07 -2.58
C VAL A 59 13.30 3.88 -2.65
N SER A 60 14.54 4.02 -2.17
CA SER A 60 15.50 2.92 -2.18
C SER A 60 15.04 1.75 -1.31
N MET A 61 14.57 2.03 -0.10
CA MET A 61 14.14 1.00 0.84
C MET A 61 12.95 0.19 0.32
N PHE A 62 11.87 0.86 -0.14
CA PHE A 62 10.70 0.15 -0.66
C PHE A 62 10.98 -0.52 -2.01
N SER A 63 11.85 0.04 -2.85
CA SER A 63 12.29 -0.65 -4.07
C SER A 63 12.96 -1.98 -3.74
N CYS A 64 13.83 -2.02 -2.73
CA CYS A 64 14.49 -3.24 -2.25
C CYS A 64 13.47 -4.25 -1.72
N VAL A 65 12.57 -3.82 -0.81
CA VAL A 65 11.52 -4.69 -0.24
C VAL A 65 10.62 -5.28 -1.33
N LEU A 66 10.13 -4.45 -2.26
CA LEU A 66 9.24 -4.91 -3.32
C LEU A 66 9.94 -5.84 -4.31
N ALA A 67 11.23 -5.60 -4.61
CA ALA A 67 12.02 -6.53 -5.42
C ALA A 67 12.15 -7.91 -4.75
N GLY A 68 12.45 -7.94 -3.45
CA GLY A 68 12.51 -9.19 -2.66
C GLY A 68 11.16 -9.92 -2.59
N LEU A 69 10.06 -9.19 -2.44
CA LEU A 69 8.73 -9.81 -2.40
C LEU A 69 8.30 -10.38 -3.75
N ARG A 70 8.56 -9.65 -4.85
CA ARG A 70 8.21 -10.10 -6.21
C ARG A 70 9.01 -11.33 -6.63
N SER A 71 10.26 -11.46 -6.19
CA SER A 71 11.06 -12.66 -6.48
C SER A 71 10.56 -13.91 -5.73
N LYS A 72 9.87 -13.72 -4.60
CA LYS A 72 9.32 -14.80 -3.76
C LYS A 72 7.87 -15.15 -4.06
N SER A 73 7.08 -14.21 -4.57
CA SER A 73 5.65 -14.42 -4.83
C SER A 73 5.10 -13.47 -5.91
N ALA A 74 4.44 -14.06 -6.90
CA ALA A 74 3.76 -13.33 -7.97
C ALA A 74 2.59 -12.46 -7.47
N THR A 75 2.09 -12.70 -6.25
CA THR A 75 1.04 -11.87 -5.64
C THR A 75 1.45 -10.40 -5.50
N PHE A 76 2.75 -10.11 -5.41
CA PHE A 76 3.26 -8.74 -5.27
C PHE A 76 3.61 -8.07 -6.62
N ALA A 77 3.32 -8.72 -7.76
CA ALA A 77 3.71 -8.23 -9.09
C ALA A 77 3.20 -6.82 -9.39
N ASP A 78 1.94 -6.53 -9.06
CA ASP A 78 1.31 -5.24 -9.35
C ASP A 78 1.51 -4.20 -8.23
N ILE A 79 2.23 -4.54 -7.16
CA ILE A 79 2.42 -3.65 -6.01
C ILE A 79 3.54 -2.69 -6.30
N VAL A 80 3.26 -1.39 -6.22
CA VAL A 80 4.23 -0.32 -6.46
C VAL A 80 4.31 0.59 -5.23
N HIS A 81 5.48 1.18 -5.04
CA HIS A 81 5.67 2.30 -4.13
C HIS A 81 5.52 3.58 -4.92
N TRP A 82 4.60 4.44 -4.48
CA TRP A 82 4.47 5.80 -5.00
C TRP A 82 4.98 6.77 -3.94
N TYR A 83 6.10 7.43 -4.25
CA TYR A 83 6.62 8.53 -3.46
C TYR A 83 6.17 9.87 -4.05
N HIS A 84 5.63 10.74 -3.21
CA HIS A 84 5.28 12.11 -3.57
C HIS A 84 6.27 13.09 -2.92
N PRO A 85 7.29 13.57 -3.65
CA PRO A 85 8.40 14.34 -3.06
C PRO A 85 7.95 15.63 -2.38
N SER A 86 6.99 16.36 -2.95
CA SER A 86 6.56 17.65 -2.42
C SER A 86 5.86 17.56 -1.07
N SER A 87 5.19 16.44 -0.77
CA SER A 87 4.60 16.19 0.56
C SER A 87 5.43 15.23 1.42
N LEU A 88 6.55 14.72 0.91
CA LEU A 88 7.37 13.68 1.52
C LEU A 88 6.57 12.41 1.91
N GLN A 89 5.46 12.15 1.22
CA GLN A 89 4.57 11.02 1.52
C GLN A 89 4.89 9.81 0.66
N SER A 90 4.75 8.63 1.26
CA SER A 90 4.91 7.35 0.58
C SER A 90 3.59 6.59 0.60
N PHE A 91 3.23 5.98 -0.53
CA PHE A 91 2.08 5.10 -0.64
C PHE A 91 2.53 3.75 -1.17
N ILE A 92 1.93 2.68 -0.64
CA ILE A 92 1.97 1.37 -1.28
C ILE A 92 0.66 1.20 -2.02
N VAL A 93 0.73 0.80 -3.29
CA VAL A 93 -0.41 0.80 -4.21
C VAL A 93 -0.44 -0.50 -4.99
N ASN A 94 -1.62 -1.10 -5.13
CA ASN A 94 -1.89 -2.09 -6.16
C ASN A 94 -2.22 -1.35 -7.46
N SER A 95 -1.26 -1.29 -8.37
CA SER A 95 -1.39 -0.51 -9.61
C SER A 95 -2.51 -1.02 -10.53
N ARG A 96 -2.81 -2.32 -10.50
CA ARG A 96 -3.91 -2.93 -11.27
C ARG A 96 -5.27 -2.52 -10.71
N THR A 97 -5.46 -2.67 -9.39
CA THR A 97 -6.71 -2.28 -8.74
C THR A 97 -6.95 -0.78 -8.86
N LEU A 98 -5.91 0.04 -8.68
CA LEU A 98 -6.03 1.49 -8.83
C LEU A 98 -6.40 1.90 -10.26
N ARG A 99 -5.79 1.29 -11.28
CA ARG A 99 -6.14 1.55 -12.69
C ARG A 99 -7.58 1.17 -12.99
N THR A 100 -8.04 0.03 -12.48
CA THR A 100 -9.43 -0.43 -12.66
C THR A 100 -10.39 0.56 -12.02
N LEU A 101 -10.13 0.96 -10.77
CA LEU A 101 -10.92 1.97 -10.07
C LEU A 101 -10.95 3.30 -10.84
N ALA A 102 -9.80 3.80 -11.28
CA ALA A 102 -9.72 5.04 -12.04
C ALA A 102 -10.54 5.00 -13.33
N ARG A 103 -10.52 3.87 -14.05
CA ARG A 103 -11.34 3.69 -15.24
C ARG A 103 -12.83 3.71 -14.92
N THR A 104 -13.28 2.96 -13.91
CA THR A 104 -14.69 2.99 -13.47
C THR A 104 -15.13 4.40 -13.09
N LEU A 105 -14.30 5.16 -12.39
CA LEU A 105 -14.62 6.54 -12.02
C LEU A 105 -14.74 7.47 -13.24
N LEU A 106 -13.95 7.23 -14.29
CA LEU A 106 -13.96 8.03 -15.52
C LEU A 106 -15.05 7.60 -16.52
N GLU A 107 -15.41 6.31 -16.56
CA GLU A 107 -16.32 5.73 -17.55
C GLU A 107 -17.79 5.71 -17.09
N ASP A 108 -18.06 5.51 -15.80
CA ASP A 108 -19.42 5.15 -15.34
C ASP A 108 -20.27 6.31 -14.76
N ASN A 109 -19.88 7.58 -14.86
CA ASN A 109 -20.53 8.67 -14.09
C ASN A 109 -20.70 8.28 -12.60
N THR A 110 -19.80 7.44 -12.08
CA THR A 110 -19.92 6.89 -10.74
C THR A 110 -19.90 8.06 -9.76
N ALA A 111 -20.96 8.23 -8.98
CA ALA A 111 -21.08 9.34 -8.05
C ALA A 111 -19.94 9.30 -7.01
N VAL A 112 -18.90 10.09 -7.24
CA VAL A 112 -17.79 10.23 -6.31
C VAL A 112 -18.21 11.23 -5.25
N THR A 113 -18.54 10.73 -4.06
CA THR A 113 -18.79 11.63 -2.94
C THR A 113 -17.45 12.09 -2.37
N TYR A 114 -17.07 13.32 -2.70
CA TYR A 114 -15.97 13.99 -2.04
C TYR A 114 -16.45 14.49 -0.68
N VAL A 115 -15.83 13.97 0.39
CA VAL A 115 -16.07 14.49 1.73
C VAL A 115 -14.93 15.43 2.07
N LEU A 116 -15.23 16.73 2.17
CA LEU A 116 -14.30 17.68 2.74
C LEU A 116 -14.13 17.34 4.23
N LEU A 117 -12.89 17.15 4.70
CA LEU A 117 -12.63 16.87 6.11
C LEU A 117 -13.10 18.07 6.95
N GLY A 118 -14.18 17.89 7.72
CA GLY A 118 -14.82 18.93 8.55
C GLY A 118 -16.14 19.49 8.01
N ALA A 119 -16.59 19.09 6.81
CA ALA A 119 -17.91 19.42 6.29
C ALA A 119 -18.82 18.18 6.29
N SER A 120 -20.15 18.39 6.35
CA SER A 120 -21.11 17.32 6.09
C SER A 120 -20.87 16.75 4.67
N PRO A 121 -20.90 15.42 4.49
CA PRO A 121 -20.73 14.81 3.18
C PRO A 121 -21.69 15.44 2.17
N THR A 122 -21.15 16.03 1.11
CA THR A 122 -21.97 16.62 0.04
C THR A 122 -21.73 15.79 -1.21
N LEU A 123 -22.78 15.24 -1.79
CA LEU A 123 -22.70 14.55 -3.08
C LEU A 123 -22.33 15.59 -4.14
N VAL A 124 -21.15 15.42 -4.76
CA VAL A 124 -20.75 16.19 -5.93
C VAL A 124 -20.97 15.28 -7.13
N SER A 125 -22.03 15.55 -7.91
CA SER A 125 -22.18 14.92 -9.22
C SER A 125 -21.29 15.67 -10.22
N MET A 126 -20.46 14.93 -10.97
CA MET A 126 -19.83 15.45 -12.19
C MET A 126 -20.83 15.45 -13.34
#